data_AF-I0HCP5-F1
#
_entry.id   AF-I0HCP5-F1
#
_cell.length_a   1.000
_cell.length_b   1.000
_cell.length_c   1.000
_cell.angle_alpha   90.00
_cell.angle_beta   90.00
_cell.angle_gamma   90.00
#
_symmetry.space_group_name_H-M   'P 1'
#
loop_
_entity.id
_entity.type
_entity.pdbx_description
1 polymer ?
#
loop_
_entity_poly.entity_id
_entity_poly.type
_entity_poly.pdbx_seq_one_letter_code
_entity_poly.pdbx_strand_id
1 'polypeptide(L)'
;MPVVLPSADLLFVGGRVFTADPARGHATTVAVRDGRIQAVGTDEVRDLAGPDTEIVDLRGRLLLPGFQDAHVHAVMGGVELNQCDLTNTTDVEEYLRRVRAYADAHPELEWISGGGWAMESFPGGVPGRELLDRVVPDRPVFLSNRDHHGAWVNSRALELAGITADTPDPEDGRIDRAPDGSPAGGLQEGAMRLVTDLLPETTAADRLAGLHRGQELLFSLGVTAWQDAMVCATNGYPDVSDAYLTAARDGSLRATVVGALWWDRDRDASQIPELVAKRETFTVGRLRCDSVKLMLDGVAENFTAAMTAPYRDGCGCATTNTGLSFIDPKALPDYVTALDALGFQAHFHALGDRAVRDALDAVAAARAANGFRDTRPHLAHLQVVHPDDVPRFRELGASANLQAYWASHEPQMDELTIPFLDPAAAVHQYPFGDLLRAGAHLAAGSDWPVTTPDPIEAIHVAVNRAHHGSDYPPFLPGQELDLATALTAYTAGSAFVNHLDDRGVIRAGNVADLVVLDRDPFAAPAAEIGAASVARTYVDGQVVYAA
;
A
#
# COMPACT_ATOMS: atom_id res chain seq x y z
N MET A 1 -9.13 49.47 -14.68
CA MET A 1 -8.21 49.49 -13.52
C MET A 1 -7.43 48.19 -13.56
N PRO A 2 -6.10 48.18 -13.39
CA PRO A 2 -5.37 46.93 -13.28
C PRO A 2 -5.87 46.19 -12.03
N VAL A 3 -6.20 44.91 -12.19
CA VAL A 3 -6.56 44.05 -11.06
C VAL A 3 -5.27 43.85 -10.26
N VAL A 4 -5.18 44.44 -9.07
CA VAL A 4 -4.09 44.15 -8.14
C VAL A 4 -4.39 42.77 -7.55
N LEU A 5 -3.58 41.77 -7.91
CA LEU A 5 -3.69 40.45 -7.32
C LEU A 5 -3.26 40.53 -5.83
N PRO A 6 -3.94 39.82 -4.92
CA PRO A 6 -3.53 39.77 -3.51
C PRO A 6 -2.15 39.12 -3.37
N SER A 7 -1.42 39.48 -2.31
CA SER A 7 -0.09 38.91 -2.03
C SER A 7 -0.19 37.48 -1.50
N ALA A 8 0.76 36.63 -1.89
CA ALA A 8 0.88 35.24 -1.45
C ALA A 8 1.23 35.11 0.04
N ASP A 9 0.86 34.01 0.68
CA ASP A 9 1.31 33.66 2.03
C ASP A 9 2.67 32.94 1.98
N LEU A 10 2.84 32.02 1.02
CA LEU A 10 4.10 31.32 0.75
C LEU A 10 4.53 31.53 -0.70
N LEU A 11 5.84 31.64 -0.92
CA LEU A 11 6.44 31.67 -2.25
C LEU A 11 7.64 30.71 -2.31
N PHE A 12 7.54 29.66 -3.13
CA PHE A 12 8.64 28.76 -3.42
C PHE A 12 9.44 29.27 -4.62
N VAL A 13 10.77 29.33 -4.51
CA VAL A 13 11.66 29.87 -5.55
C VAL A 13 12.96 29.07 -5.67
N GLY A 14 13.69 29.22 -6.77
CA GLY A 14 15.10 28.83 -6.86
C GLY A 14 15.35 27.33 -7.06
N GLY A 15 14.36 26.57 -7.53
CA GLY A 15 14.47 25.14 -7.81
C GLY A 15 13.53 24.69 -8.93
N ARG A 16 13.61 23.42 -9.32
CA ARG A 16 12.68 22.83 -10.30
C ARG A 16 11.31 22.63 -9.65
N VAL A 17 10.24 22.88 -10.40
CA VAL A 17 8.88 22.52 -10.01
C VAL A 17 8.39 21.42 -10.96
N PHE A 18 8.21 20.20 -10.44
CA PHE A 18 7.47 19.16 -11.14
C PHE A 18 5.98 19.38 -10.91
N THR A 19 5.22 19.66 -11.97
CA THR A 19 3.80 20.03 -11.84
C THR A 19 2.85 18.84 -11.85
N ALA A 20 3.30 17.67 -12.32
CA ALA A 20 2.45 16.55 -12.75
C ALA A 20 1.40 16.94 -13.82
N ASP A 21 1.63 18.04 -14.57
CA ASP A 21 0.80 18.48 -15.69
C ASP A 21 1.67 18.55 -16.97
N PRO A 22 1.52 17.60 -17.91
CA PRO A 22 2.34 17.58 -19.12
C PRO A 22 2.09 18.79 -20.03
N ALA A 23 0.98 19.53 -19.87
CA ALA A 23 0.71 20.75 -20.62
C ALA A 23 1.50 21.97 -20.10
N ARG A 24 2.17 21.86 -18.94
CA ARG A 24 2.92 22.96 -18.31
C ARG A 24 4.37 22.58 -18.09
N GLY A 25 5.22 22.87 -19.07
CA GLY A 25 6.67 22.75 -18.95
C GLY A 25 7.33 23.98 -18.32
N HIS A 26 8.38 23.75 -17.51
CA HIS A 26 9.36 24.75 -17.01
C HIS A 26 8.92 25.73 -15.90
N ALA A 27 8.20 25.27 -14.87
CA ALA A 27 7.97 26.09 -13.68
C ALA A 27 9.18 26.06 -12.72
N THR A 28 9.48 27.21 -12.11
CA THR A 28 10.51 27.39 -11.07
C THR A 28 10.02 28.14 -9.84
N THR A 29 8.77 28.64 -9.89
CA THR A 29 8.18 29.46 -8.85
C THR A 29 6.72 29.08 -8.63
N VAL A 30 6.31 28.94 -7.37
CA VAL A 30 4.92 28.67 -6.96
C VAL A 30 4.52 29.62 -5.84
N ALA A 31 3.41 30.33 -6.03
CA ALA A 31 2.80 31.16 -5.00
C ALA A 31 1.59 30.43 -4.40
N VAL A 32 1.47 30.45 -3.07
CA VAL A 32 0.37 29.84 -2.32
C VAL A 32 -0.32 30.92 -1.49
N ARG A 33 -1.66 30.88 -1.49
CA ARG A 33 -2.53 31.79 -0.74
C ARG A 33 -3.68 31.00 -0.15
N ASP A 34 -3.95 31.19 1.15
CA ASP A 34 -5.06 30.58 1.88
C ASP A 34 -5.15 29.05 1.64
N GLY A 35 -3.99 28.40 1.68
CA GLY A 35 -3.83 26.95 1.49
C GLY A 35 -4.01 26.42 0.06
N ARG A 36 -4.13 27.31 -0.94
CA ARG A 36 -4.27 26.96 -2.36
C ARG A 36 -3.19 27.60 -3.21
N ILE A 37 -2.83 26.94 -4.29
CA ILE A 37 -1.87 27.44 -5.27
C ILE A 37 -2.51 28.64 -5.99
N GLN A 38 -1.91 29.82 -5.82
CA GLN A 38 -2.35 31.06 -6.45
C GLN A 38 -1.83 31.17 -7.88
N ALA A 39 -0.55 30.86 -8.09
CA ALA A 39 0.12 30.96 -9.39
C ALA A 39 1.31 30.00 -9.50
N VAL A 40 1.61 29.60 -10.74
CA VAL A 40 2.71 28.70 -11.10
C VAL A 40 3.37 29.27 -12.35
N GLY A 41 4.70 29.43 -12.33
CA GLY A 41 5.42 30.07 -13.43
C GLY A 41 6.91 30.20 -13.13
N THR A 42 7.51 31.28 -13.62
CA THR A 42 8.93 31.60 -13.38
C THR A 42 9.08 32.87 -12.55
N ASP A 43 9.94 33.82 -12.95
CA ASP A 43 10.22 35.01 -12.15
C ASP A 43 9.03 35.96 -12.02
N GLU A 44 8.10 35.96 -12.99
CA GLU A 44 6.89 36.78 -12.96
C GLU A 44 5.95 36.49 -11.78
N VAL A 45 6.05 35.28 -11.20
CA VAL A 45 5.25 34.90 -10.02
C VAL A 45 5.81 35.53 -8.74
N ARG A 46 7.09 35.94 -8.72
CA ARG A 46 7.72 36.58 -7.56
C ARG A 46 7.08 37.91 -7.20
N ASP A 47 6.47 38.58 -8.17
CA ASP A 47 5.76 39.86 -7.97
C ASP A 47 4.52 39.72 -7.06
N LEU A 48 4.08 38.49 -6.77
CA LEU A 48 3.02 38.20 -5.79
C LEU A 48 3.52 38.21 -4.34
N ALA A 49 4.82 38.35 -4.09
CA ALA A 49 5.35 38.50 -2.74
C ALA A 49 4.95 39.85 -2.12
N GLY A 50 4.36 39.80 -0.93
CA GLY A 50 4.11 40.95 -0.07
C GLY A 50 5.04 40.98 1.16
N PRO A 51 4.90 41.99 2.03
CA PRO A 51 5.72 42.14 3.23
C PRO A 51 5.69 40.94 4.20
N ASP A 52 4.58 40.20 4.24
CA ASP A 52 4.36 39.06 5.14
C ASP A 52 4.52 37.70 4.45
N THR A 53 4.91 37.67 3.17
CA THR A 53 5.09 36.41 2.43
C THR A 53 6.33 35.67 2.92
N GLU A 54 6.17 34.42 3.33
CA GLU A 54 7.31 33.53 3.59
C GLU A 54 7.91 33.07 2.25
N ILE A 55 9.22 33.30 2.08
CA ILE A 55 9.96 32.84 0.91
C ILE A 55 10.69 31.54 1.24
N VAL A 56 10.33 30.46 0.56
CA VAL A 56 11.00 29.17 0.63
C VAL A 56 11.97 29.05 -0.55
N ASP A 57 13.25 29.31 -0.29
CA ASP A 57 14.32 29.10 -1.28
C ASP A 57 14.69 27.62 -1.37
N LEU A 58 14.38 27.01 -2.51
CA LEU A 58 14.62 25.61 -2.82
C LEU A 58 16.12 25.33 -3.03
N ARG A 59 16.95 26.32 -3.37
CA ARG A 59 18.40 26.14 -3.59
C ARG A 59 18.74 24.98 -4.55
N GLY A 60 18.00 24.88 -5.65
CA GLY A 60 18.16 23.83 -6.66
C GLY A 60 17.43 22.51 -6.36
N ARG A 61 16.74 22.40 -5.22
CA ARG A 61 15.90 21.25 -4.87
C ARG A 61 14.66 21.14 -5.75
N LEU A 62 14.02 19.96 -5.71
CA LEU A 62 12.75 19.71 -6.40
C LEU A 62 11.56 20.06 -5.48
N LEU A 63 10.63 20.85 -6.01
CA LEU A 63 9.26 20.97 -5.50
C LEU A 63 8.33 20.12 -6.37
N LEU A 64 7.42 19.38 -5.75
CA LEU A 64 6.43 18.52 -6.42
C LEU A 64 5.11 18.49 -5.62
N PRO A 65 3.99 18.02 -6.20
CA PRO A 65 2.77 17.78 -5.42
C PRO A 65 3.07 16.82 -4.27
N GLY A 66 2.30 16.95 -3.18
CA GLY A 66 2.29 15.94 -2.13
C GLY A 66 2.02 14.55 -2.70
N PHE A 67 2.80 13.56 -2.26
CA PHE A 67 2.55 12.18 -2.64
C PHE A 67 1.19 11.74 -2.08
N GLN A 68 0.54 10.84 -2.80
CA GLN A 68 -0.63 10.14 -2.32
C GLN A 68 -0.43 8.64 -2.44
N ASP A 69 -0.77 7.94 -1.37
CA ASP A 69 -0.72 6.48 -1.34
C ASP A 69 -2.09 5.91 -1.68
N ALA A 70 -2.23 5.23 -2.83
CA ALA A 70 -3.50 4.65 -3.26
C ALA A 70 -3.82 3.30 -2.59
N HIS A 71 -2.92 2.77 -1.75
CA HIS A 71 -3.12 1.50 -1.06
C HIS A 71 -2.22 1.41 0.16
N VAL A 72 -2.78 1.62 1.35
CA VAL A 72 -2.05 1.54 2.62
C VAL A 72 -2.93 0.99 3.73
N HIS A 73 -2.34 0.55 4.83
CA HIS A 73 -3.01 0.14 6.06
C HIS A 73 -2.55 1.01 7.24
N ALA A 74 -2.78 2.33 7.15
CA ALA A 74 -2.04 3.31 7.94
C ALA A 74 -2.26 3.20 9.46
N VAL A 75 -3.47 2.83 9.90
CA VAL A 75 -3.75 2.60 11.33
C VAL A 75 -3.02 1.35 11.82
N MET A 76 -3.09 0.27 11.05
CA MET A 76 -2.45 -1.00 11.38
C MET A 76 -0.94 -0.85 11.46
N GLY A 77 -0.31 -0.31 10.41
CA GLY A 77 1.12 -0.01 10.42
C GLY A 77 1.51 0.93 11.55
N GLY A 78 0.67 1.91 11.86
CA GLY A 78 0.87 2.81 12.99
C GLY A 78 0.86 2.13 14.36
N VAL A 79 -0.02 1.13 14.55
CA VAL A 79 -0.04 0.28 15.75
C VAL A 79 1.20 -0.60 15.80
N GLU A 80 1.60 -1.20 14.67
CA GLU A 80 2.79 -2.06 14.57
C GLU A 80 4.10 -1.31 14.87
N LEU A 81 4.18 -0.01 14.55
CA LEU A 81 5.33 0.83 14.94
C LEU A 81 5.53 0.93 16.46
N ASN A 82 4.53 0.57 17.27
CA ASN A 82 4.62 0.53 18.73
C ASN A 82 4.90 -0.90 19.27
N GLN A 83 5.11 -1.87 18.38
CA GLN A 83 5.34 -3.28 18.73
C GLN A 83 6.80 -3.70 18.44
N CYS A 84 7.10 -4.99 18.57
CA CYS A 84 8.43 -5.52 18.24
C CYS A 84 8.68 -5.49 16.72
N ASP A 85 9.46 -4.50 16.26
CA ASP A 85 9.76 -4.28 14.85
C ASP A 85 10.96 -5.11 14.34
N LEU A 86 10.69 -6.01 13.40
CA LEU A 86 11.68 -6.85 12.73
C LEU A 86 11.98 -6.40 11.29
N THR A 87 11.42 -5.28 10.83
CA THR A 87 11.67 -4.76 9.48
C THR A 87 13.14 -4.35 9.26
N ASN A 88 13.52 -4.14 7.99
CA ASN A 88 14.86 -3.68 7.58
C ASN A 88 16.02 -4.64 7.93
N THR A 89 15.73 -5.93 8.11
CA THR A 89 16.76 -6.97 8.21
C THR A 89 16.16 -8.34 7.84
N THR A 90 17.02 -9.27 7.41
CA THR A 90 16.69 -10.68 7.13
C THR A 90 17.60 -11.63 7.92
N ASP A 91 18.36 -11.11 8.89
CA ASP A 91 19.23 -11.91 9.75
C ASP A 91 18.45 -12.44 10.96
N VAL A 92 18.32 -13.77 11.04
CA VAL A 92 17.61 -14.45 12.12
C VAL A 92 18.20 -14.14 13.49
N GLU A 93 19.53 -14.03 13.63
CA GLU A 93 20.11 -13.73 14.95
C GLU A 93 19.87 -12.27 15.35
N GLU A 94 19.77 -11.36 14.38
CA GLU A 94 19.32 -9.99 14.62
C GLU A 94 17.84 -9.94 15.02
N TYR A 95 16.96 -10.73 14.40
CA TYR A 95 15.57 -10.88 14.86
C TYR A 95 15.51 -11.32 16.32
N LEU A 96 16.24 -12.38 16.68
CA LEU A 96 16.27 -12.89 18.05
C LEU A 96 16.81 -11.85 19.04
N ARG A 97 17.80 -11.05 18.65
CA ARG A 97 18.31 -9.93 19.46
C ARG A 97 17.23 -8.87 19.69
N ARG A 98 16.49 -8.48 18.65
CA ARG A 98 15.41 -7.48 18.74
C ARG A 98 14.24 -7.97 19.59
N VAL A 99 13.80 -9.22 19.37
CA VAL A 99 12.75 -9.86 20.18
C VAL A 99 13.13 -9.88 21.65
N ARG A 100 14.36 -10.31 21.97
CA ARG A 100 14.86 -10.30 23.36
C ARG A 100 14.89 -8.88 23.94
N ALA A 101 15.47 -7.93 23.22
CA ALA A 101 15.59 -6.55 23.68
C ALA A 101 14.22 -5.90 23.93
N TYR A 102 13.25 -6.15 23.05
CA TYR A 102 11.89 -5.69 23.20
C TYR A 102 11.23 -6.32 24.43
N ALA A 103 11.35 -7.63 24.59
CA ALA A 103 10.80 -8.36 25.72
C ALA A 103 11.41 -7.91 27.07
N ASP A 104 12.71 -7.64 27.12
CA ASP A 104 13.41 -7.13 28.31
C ASP A 104 13.01 -5.68 28.65
N ALA A 105 12.75 -4.86 27.63
CA ALA A 105 12.33 -3.47 27.79
C ALA A 105 10.87 -3.32 28.25
N HIS A 106 10.04 -4.34 28.01
CA HIS A 106 8.60 -4.34 28.31
C HIS A 106 8.23 -5.54 29.21
N PRO A 107 8.72 -5.59 30.47
CA PRO A 107 8.43 -6.68 31.40
C PRO A 107 6.96 -6.76 31.84
N GLU A 108 6.19 -5.68 31.65
CA GLU A 108 4.77 -5.59 31.96
C GLU A 108 3.85 -6.23 30.90
N LEU A 109 4.35 -6.44 29.68
CA LEU A 109 3.57 -7.06 28.61
C LEU A 109 3.51 -8.58 28.80
N GLU A 110 2.28 -9.11 28.83
CA GLU A 110 2.01 -10.55 28.91
C GLU A 110 2.38 -11.26 27.61
N TRP A 111 2.12 -10.63 26.46
CA TRP A 111 2.45 -11.11 25.12
C TRP A 111 3.55 -10.27 24.49
N ILE A 112 4.43 -10.92 23.73
CA ILE A 112 5.31 -10.22 22.80
C ILE A 112 4.70 -10.29 21.41
N SER A 113 4.16 -9.17 20.96
CA SER A 113 3.62 -8.98 19.61
C SER A 113 4.52 -8.09 18.76
N GLY A 114 4.45 -8.25 17.44
CA GLY A 114 5.21 -7.48 16.46
C GLY A 114 5.19 -8.16 15.11
N GLY A 115 6.19 -7.87 14.27
CA GLY A 115 6.25 -8.47 12.95
C GLY A 115 7.30 -7.85 12.03
N GLY A 116 7.15 -8.12 10.74
CA GLY A 116 8.05 -7.62 9.69
C GLY A 116 9.21 -8.55 9.34
N TRP A 117 9.17 -9.82 9.78
CA TRP A 117 10.17 -10.81 9.40
C TRP A 117 9.94 -11.33 7.98
N ALA A 118 11.01 -11.66 7.28
CA ALA A 118 10.97 -12.07 5.87
C ALA A 118 11.05 -13.60 5.72
N MET A 119 10.23 -14.20 4.84
CA MET A 119 10.13 -15.65 4.66
C MET A 119 11.48 -16.27 4.27
N GLU A 120 12.23 -15.60 3.41
CA GLU A 120 13.56 -16.00 2.94
C GLU A 120 14.60 -16.13 4.06
N SER A 121 14.34 -15.55 5.24
CA SER A 121 15.21 -15.71 6.41
C SER A 121 15.20 -17.15 6.94
N PHE A 122 14.19 -17.95 6.55
CA PHE A 122 13.99 -19.30 7.03
C PHE A 122 13.97 -20.32 5.88
N PRO A 123 14.59 -21.51 6.05
CA PRO A 123 14.55 -22.56 5.05
C PRO A 123 13.11 -22.93 4.66
N GLY A 124 12.79 -22.80 3.36
CA GLY A 124 11.45 -23.09 2.83
C GLY A 124 10.37 -22.10 3.29
N GLY A 125 10.73 -20.93 3.83
CA GLY A 125 9.78 -19.94 4.30
C GLY A 125 9.14 -20.24 5.65
N VAL A 126 9.60 -21.28 6.38
CA VAL A 126 8.95 -21.77 7.60
C VAL A 126 9.81 -21.50 8.83
N PRO A 127 9.38 -20.63 9.77
CA PRO A 127 10.13 -20.34 10.98
C PRO A 127 9.93 -21.42 12.07
N GLY A 128 10.99 -21.69 12.84
CA GLY A 128 10.98 -22.66 13.94
C GLY A 128 10.64 -22.03 15.29
N ARG A 129 9.73 -22.63 16.06
CA ARG A 129 9.30 -22.16 17.40
C ARG A 129 10.43 -22.13 18.41
N GLU A 130 11.35 -23.09 18.33
CA GLU A 130 12.47 -23.26 19.25
C GLU A 130 13.45 -22.07 19.25
N LEU A 131 13.49 -21.32 18.14
CA LEU A 131 14.29 -20.12 18.02
C LEU A 131 13.75 -19.01 18.93
N LEU A 132 12.43 -18.83 19.01
CA LEU A 132 11.81 -17.88 19.96
C LEU A 132 11.91 -18.38 21.40
N ASP A 133 11.77 -19.68 21.63
CA ASP A 133 11.91 -20.26 22.98
C ASP A 133 13.31 -19.97 23.59
N ARG A 134 14.36 -19.83 22.76
CA ARG A 134 15.70 -19.43 23.23
C ARG A 134 15.76 -18.03 23.82
N VAL A 135 14.89 -17.11 23.37
CA VAL A 135 14.93 -15.69 23.74
C VAL A 135 13.79 -15.25 24.64
N VAL A 136 12.62 -15.86 24.50
CA VAL A 136 11.43 -15.59 25.30
C VAL A 136 10.74 -16.94 25.63
N PRO A 137 11.24 -17.70 26.62
CA PRO A 137 10.73 -19.03 26.95
C PRO A 137 9.45 -19.02 27.80
N ASP A 138 9.18 -17.92 28.49
CA ASP A 138 8.21 -17.82 29.59
C ASP A 138 6.95 -17.02 29.23
N ARG A 139 6.97 -16.31 28.10
CA ARG A 139 5.84 -15.53 27.58
C ARG A 139 5.45 -15.98 26.18
N PRO A 140 4.16 -15.96 25.82
CA PRO A 140 3.73 -16.23 24.46
C PRO A 140 4.20 -15.12 23.49
N VAL A 141 4.65 -15.55 22.31
CA VAL A 141 5.15 -14.67 21.24
C VAL A 141 4.32 -14.89 19.98
N PHE A 142 3.93 -13.80 19.33
CA PHE A 142 3.25 -13.80 18.03
C PHE A 142 3.86 -12.70 17.15
N LEU A 143 4.48 -13.09 16.04
CA LEU A 143 5.15 -12.16 15.13
C LEU A 143 4.61 -12.36 13.71
N SER A 144 3.88 -11.38 13.16
CA SER A 144 3.41 -11.44 11.77
C SER A 144 4.59 -11.36 10.80
N ASN A 145 4.53 -12.11 9.70
CA ASN A 145 5.52 -11.97 8.63
C ASN A 145 5.32 -10.64 7.89
N ARG A 146 6.29 -10.29 7.04
CA ARG A 146 6.29 -9.00 6.33
C ARG A 146 5.10 -8.82 5.39
N ASP A 147 4.51 -9.88 4.83
CA ASP A 147 3.35 -9.78 3.94
C ASP A 147 1.99 -9.96 4.65
N HIS A 148 2.02 -10.18 5.97
CA HIS A 148 0.84 -10.39 6.83
C HIS A 148 -0.03 -11.61 6.46
N HIS A 149 0.47 -12.52 5.61
CA HIS A 149 -0.15 -13.82 5.29
C HIS A 149 0.38 -14.99 6.14
N GLY A 150 1.30 -14.73 7.08
CA GLY A 150 1.82 -15.72 8.00
C GLY A 150 2.24 -15.16 9.37
N ALA A 151 2.43 -16.05 10.34
CA ALA A 151 2.91 -15.70 11.68
C ALA A 151 3.94 -16.71 12.22
N TRP A 152 4.89 -16.19 13.00
CA TRP A 152 5.87 -16.95 13.76
C TRP A 152 5.51 -16.91 15.25
N VAL A 153 5.26 -18.09 15.82
CA VAL A 153 4.84 -18.27 17.21
C VAL A 153 5.77 -19.21 17.97
N ASN A 154 5.92 -18.98 19.27
CA ASN A 154 6.74 -19.83 20.14
C ASN A 154 5.93 -21.00 20.74
N SER A 155 6.59 -21.90 21.48
CA SER A 155 5.91 -23.04 22.10
C SER A 155 4.83 -22.60 23.09
N ARG A 156 5.03 -21.49 23.82
CA ARG A 156 4.07 -21.00 24.79
C ARG A 156 2.75 -20.53 24.14
N ALA A 157 2.83 -19.85 22.99
CA ALA A 157 1.64 -19.44 22.23
C ALA A 157 0.87 -20.66 21.68
N LEU A 158 1.57 -21.66 21.14
CA LEU A 158 0.94 -22.90 20.65
C LEU A 158 0.22 -23.68 21.77
N GLU A 159 0.82 -23.75 22.96
CA GLU A 159 0.20 -24.37 24.14
C GLU A 159 -1.10 -23.66 24.56
N LEU A 160 -1.09 -22.32 24.61
CA LEU A 160 -2.27 -21.53 24.96
C LEU A 160 -3.41 -21.71 23.95
N ALA A 161 -3.07 -21.84 22.67
CA ALA A 161 -4.03 -22.10 21.60
C ALA A 161 -4.48 -23.58 21.50
N GLY A 162 -3.86 -24.49 22.26
CA GLY A 162 -4.17 -25.92 22.19
C GLY A 162 -3.81 -26.54 20.83
N ILE A 163 -2.84 -25.97 20.12
CA ILE A 163 -2.40 -26.48 18.81
C ILE A 163 -1.43 -27.65 19.03
N THR A 164 -1.77 -28.79 18.45
CA THR A 164 -1.02 -30.05 18.59
C THR A 164 -0.76 -30.69 17.22
N ALA A 165 -0.09 -31.84 17.20
CA ALA A 165 0.10 -32.62 15.97
C ALA A 165 -1.22 -33.08 15.35
N ASP A 166 -2.29 -33.25 16.15
CA ASP A 166 -3.61 -33.72 15.70
C ASP A 166 -4.56 -32.57 15.31
N THR A 167 -4.16 -31.30 15.51
CA THR A 167 -4.99 -30.15 15.14
C THR A 167 -5.09 -30.07 13.62
N PRO A 168 -6.29 -30.13 13.00
CA PRO A 168 -6.43 -30.01 11.55
C PRO A 168 -6.13 -28.58 11.09
N ASP A 169 -5.72 -28.45 9.83
CA ASP A 169 -5.59 -27.15 9.18
C ASP A 169 -7.00 -26.56 8.92
N PRO A 170 -7.19 -25.23 9.06
CA PRO A 170 -8.45 -24.57 8.70
C PRO A 170 -8.70 -24.62 7.18
N GLU A 171 -9.95 -24.38 6.76
CA GLU A 171 -10.32 -24.42 5.33
C GLU A 171 -9.54 -23.40 4.49
N ASP A 172 -9.24 -22.25 5.07
CA ASP A 172 -8.56 -21.11 4.45
C ASP A 172 -7.14 -20.88 4.98
N GLY A 173 -6.48 -21.90 5.54
CA GLY A 173 -5.10 -21.74 6.01
C GLY A 173 -4.37 -23.03 6.36
N ARG A 174 -3.12 -22.91 6.80
CA ARG A 174 -2.22 -24.05 7.05
C ARG A 174 -1.40 -23.86 8.32
N ILE A 175 -1.27 -24.91 9.12
CA ILE A 175 -0.30 -24.95 10.22
C ILE A 175 0.98 -25.58 9.67
N ASP A 176 2.10 -24.86 9.70
CA ASP A 176 3.37 -25.44 9.27
C ASP A 176 3.84 -26.48 10.30
N ARG A 177 4.32 -27.63 9.83
CA ARG A 177 4.69 -28.78 10.69
C ARG A 177 6.12 -29.20 10.49
N ALA A 178 6.74 -29.60 11.60
CA ALA A 178 8.05 -30.24 11.59
C ALA A 178 7.96 -31.67 10.99
N PRO A 179 9.09 -32.29 10.62
CA PRO A 179 9.09 -33.64 10.05
C PRO A 179 8.44 -34.73 10.93
N ASP A 180 8.32 -34.48 12.24
CA ASP A 180 7.66 -35.38 13.19
C ASP A 180 6.15 -35.14 13.33
N GLY A 181 5.59 -34.19 12.57
CA GLY A 181 4.18 -33.80 12.59
C GLY A 181 3.82 -32.77 13.66
N SER A 182 4.75 -32.40 14.55
CA SER A 182 4.49 -31.36 15.55
C SER A 182 4.42 -29.96 14.92
N PRO A 183 3.65 -29.00 15.48
CA PRO A 183 3.49 -27.66 14.89
C PRO A 183 4.81 -26.87 14.89
N ALA A 184 5.39 -26.57 13.74
CA ALA A 184 6.74 -26.00 13.64
C ALA A 184 6.89 -24.61 14.27
N GLY A 185 5.80 -23.82 14.33
CA GLY A 185 5.82 -22.43 14.77
C GLY A 185 5.37 -21.44 13.69
N GLY A 186 5.23 -21.89 12.43
CA GLY A 186 4.60 -21.13 11.35
C GLY A 186 3.09 -21.37 11.28
N LEU A 187 2.31 -20.28 11.15
CA LEU A 187 0.87 -20.30 10.89
C LEU A 187 0.60 -19.47 9.63
N GLN A 188 -0.14 -20.02 8.68
CA GLN A 188 -0.39 -19.40 7.37
C GLN A 188 -1.88 -19.07 7.19
N GLU A 189 -2.18 -17.89 6.66
CA GLU A 189 -3.53 -17.44 6.31
C GLU A 189 -4.50 -17.58 7.49
N GLY A 190 -5.65 -18.25 7.29
CA GLY A 190 -6.65 -18.47 8.34
C GLY A 190 -6.14 -19.18 9.60
N ALA A 191 -4.99 -19.88 9.55
CA ALA A 191 -4.41 -20.54 10.72
C ALA A 191 -3.85 -19.56 11.75
N MET A 192 -3.50 -18.34 11.34
CA MET A 192 -3.07 -17.28 12.28
C MET A 192 -4.15 -16.99 13.32
N ARG A 193 -5.43 -17.10 12.93
CA ARG A 193 -6.60 -16.84 13.79
C ARG A 193 -6.66 -17.73 15.04
N LEU A 194 -6.07 -18.92 14.96
CA LEU A 194 -5.98 -19.84 16.10
C LEU A 194 -5.20 -19.25 17.28
N VAL A 195 -4.33 -18.27 17.03
CA VAL A 195 -3.54 -17.57 18.07
C VAL A 195 -3.96 -16.11 18.22
N THR A 196 -4.30 -15.39 17.14
CA THR A 196 -4.66 -13.96 17.27
C THR A 196 -5.86 -13.71 18.18
N ASP A 197 -6.81 -14.65 18.24
CA ASP A 197 -7.98 -14.58 19.13
C ASP A 197 -7.60 -14.58 20.63
N LEU A 198 -6.34 -14.92 20.97
CA LEU A 198 -5.80 -14.91 22.33
C LEU A 198 -4.99 -13.67 22.66
N LEU A 199 -4.68 -12.83 21.66
CA LEU A 199 -3.88 -11.62 21.86
C LEU A 199 -4.64 -10.59 22.70
N PRO A 200 -3.92 -9.71 23.43
CA PRO A 200 -4.54 -8.56 24.07
C PRO A 200 -5.30 -7.71 23.05
N GLU A 201 -6.48 -7.25 23.43
CA GLU A 201 -7.28 -6.38 22.58
C GLU A 201 -6.52 -5.08 22.30
N THR A 202 -6.34 -4.73 21.02
CA THR A 202 -5.89 -3.40 20.64
C THR A 202 -7.03 -2.43 20.93
N THR A 203 -6.84 -1.50 21.87
CA THR A 203 -7.92 -0.61 22.31
C THR A 203 -8.18 0.51 21.31
N ALA A 204 -9.30 1.23 21.45
CA ALA A 204 -9.57 2.43 20.66
C ALA A 204 -8.49 3.52 20.82
N ALA A 205 -7.89 3.61 22.02
CA ALA A 205 -6.79 4.54 22.26
C ALA A 205 -5.53 4.13 21.50
N ASP A 206 -5.22 2.83 21.45
CA ASP A 206 -4.07 2.31 20.71
C ASP A 206 -4.24 2.54 19.20
N ARG A 207 -5.44 2.30 18.65
CA ARG A 207 -5.74 2.57 17.24
C ARG A 207 -5.62 4.06 16.89
N LEU A 208 -6.12 4.96 17.75
CA LEU A 208 -5.98 6.41 17.53
C LEU A 208 -4.51 6.85 17.60
N ALA A 209 -3.75 6.35 18.58
CA ALA A 209 -2.33 6.60 18.68
C ALA A 209 -1.56 6.04 17.46
N GLY A 210 -1.94 4.85 16.99
CA GLY A 210 -1.43 4.24 15.77
C GLY A 210 -1.68 5.13 14.55
N LEU A 211 -2.91 5.59 14.34
CA LEU A 211 -3.23 6.54 13.26
C LEU A 211 -2.35 7.80 13.31
N HIS A 212 -2.15 8.38 14.50
CA HIS A 212 -1.31 9.58 14.65
C HIS A 212 0.14 9.27 14.29
N ARG A 213 0.68 8.14 14.76
CA ARG A 213 2.05 7.70 14.46
C ARG A 213 2.25 7.40 12.97
N GLY A 214 1.28 6.71 12.34
CA GLY A 214 1.29 6.43 10.91
C GLY A 214 1.24 7.72 10.09
N GLN A 215 0.37 8.67 10.46
CA GLN A 215 0.29 9.99 9.82
C GLN A 215 1.61 10.77 9.92
N GLU A 216 2.28 10.76 11.08
CA GLU A 216 3.60 11.39 11.26
C GLU A 216 4.66 10.78 10.34
N LEU A 217 4.72 9.44 10.26
CA LEU A 217 5.64 8.74 9.36
C LEU A 217 5.34 9.09 7.90
N LEU A 218 4.09 8.99 7.47
CA LEU A 218 3.67 9.30 6.10
C LEU A 218 3.99 10.75 5.73
N PHE A 219 3.78 11.71 6.63
CA PHE A 219 4.18 13.11 6.41
C PHE A 219 5.70 13.28 6.30
N SER A 220 6.48 12.52 7.09
CA SER A 220 7.95 12.53 6.97
C SER A 220 8.45 12.02 5.62
N LEU A 221 7.64 11.23 4.93
CA LEU A 221 7.90 10.67 3.60
C LEU A 221 7.16 11.41 2.47
N GLY A 222 6.54 12.55 2.78
CA GLY A 222 5.89 13.41 1.80
C GLY A 222 4.49 12.98 1.36
N VAL A 223 3.90 11.98 2.01
CA VAL A 223 2.54 11.49 1.71
C VAL A 223 1.52 12.38 2.42
N THR A 224 0.70 13.10 1.66
CA THR A 224 -0.27 14.10 2.17
C THR A 224 -1.71 13.61 2.19
N ALA A 225 -2.00 12.52 1.46
CA ALA A 225 -3.29 11.85 1.43
C ALA A 225 -3.09 10.36 1.14
N TRP A 226 -4.06 9.53 1.53
CA TRP A 226 -4.00 8.10 1.23
C TRP A 226 -5.37 7.44 1.13
N GLN A 227 -5.40 6.25 0.55
CA GLN A 227 -6.52 5.33 0.61
C GLN A 227 -6.18 4.17 1.53
N ASP A 228 -6.82 4.14 2.71
CA ASP A 228 -6.71 3.00 3.60
C ASP A 228 -7.50 1.83 3.00
N ALA A 229 -6.81 0.77 2.62
CA ALA A 229 -7.39 -0.33 1.87
C ALA A 229 -8.23 -1.28 2.73
N MET A 230 -8.31 -1.06 4.05
CA MET A 230 -9.03 -1.94 4.96
C MET A 230 -9.61 -1.19 6.17
N VAL A 231 -10.86 -0.73 6.03
CA VAL A 231 -11.63 -0.10 7.11
C VAL A 231 -12.72 -1.07 7.59
N CYS A 232 -12.30 -2.10 8.33
CA CYS A 232 -13.16 -3.11 8.95
C CYS A 232 -12.40 -3.93 10.00
N ALA A 233 -13.10 -4.78 10.74
CA ALA A 233 -12.49 -5.93 11.41
C ALA A 233 -12.45 -7.12 10.44
N THR A 234 -11.27 -7.69 10.22
CA THR A 234 -11.07 -8.89 9.39
C THR A 234 -9.73 -9.54 9.71
N ASN A 235 -9.58 -10.85 9.45
CA ASN A 235 -8.33 -11.61 9.62
C ASN A 235 -7.64 -11.42 11.00
N GLY A 236 -8.42 -11.25 12.08
CA GLY A 236 -7.89 -11.00 13.42
C GLY A 236 -7.49 -9.54 13.70
N TYR A 237 -7.52 -8.66 12.70
CA TYR A 237 -7.33 -7.23 12.89
C TYR A 237 -8.63 -6.56 13.38
N PRO A 238 -8.51 -5.62 14.33
CA PRO A 238 -9.66 -4.87 14.84
C PRO A 238 -10.18 -3.87 13.80
N ASP A 239 -11.45 -3.50 13.93
CA ASP A 239 -12.03 -2.42 13.13
C ASP A 239 -11.36 -1.08 13.46
N VAL A 240 -10.72 -0.47 12.46
CA VAL A 240 -9.99 0.81 12.57
C VAL A 240 -10.84 2.05 12.27
N SER A 241 -12.12 1.85 11.92
CA SER A 241 -13.02 2.96 11.53
C SER A 241 -13.17 4.03 12.62
N ASP A 242 -13.08 3.62 13.90
CA ASP A 242 -13.26 4.51 15.04
C ASP A 242 -12.11 5.51 15.23
N ALA A 243 -10.87 5.08 14.96
CA ALA A 243 -9.69 5.94 15.00
C ALA A 243 -9.82 7.07 13.97
N TYR A 244 -10.16 6.72 12.72
CA TYR A 244 -10.41 7.70 11.67
C TYR A 244 -11.58 8.63 11.99
N LEU A 245 -12.70 8.09 12.46
CA LEU A 245 -13.88 8.88 12.80
C LEU A 245 -13.59 9.88 13.92
N THR A 246 -12.84 9.46 14.94
CA THR A 246 -12.43 10.30 16.07
C THR A 246 -11.51 11.42 15.58
N ALA A 247 -10.45 11.06 14.87
CA ALA A 247 -9.47 12.02 14.36
C ALA A 247 -10.05 13.02 13.37
N ALA A 248 -11.01 12.59 12.53
CA ALA A 248 -11.70 13.47 11.60
C ALA A 248 -12.65 14.46 12.29
N ARG A 249 -13.24 14.07 13.44
CA ARG A 249 -14.16 14.92 14.21
C ARG A 249 -13.44 15.93 15.10
N ASP A 250 -12.32 15.54 15.71
CA ASP A 250 -11.54 16.42 16.60
C ASP A 250 -10.52 17.30 15.84
N GLY A 251 -10.30 17.02 14.55
CA GLY A 251 -9.40 17.78 13.68
C GLY A 251 -7.94 17.32 13.72
N SER A 252 -7.62 16.22 14.41
CA SER A 252 -6.28 15.62 14.43
C SER A 252 -5.93 14.85 13.16
N LEU A 253 -6.93 14.46 12.35
CA LEU A 253 -6.70 13.97 10.99
C LEU A 253 -6.38 15.16 10.07
N ARG A 254 -5.09 15.32 9.74
CA ARG A 254 -4.59 16.40 8.89
C ARG A 254 -4.57 15.99 7.42
N ALA A 255 -4.25 14.73 7.13
CA ALA A 255 -4.28 14.18 5.79
C ALA A 255 -5.72 14.01 5.27
N THR A 256 -5.90 13.94 3.96
CA THR A 256 -7.17 13.48 3.37
C THR A 256 -7.13 11.97 3.18
N VAL A 257 -8.16 11.28 3.66
CA VAL A 257 -8.20 9.81 3.68
C VAL A 257 -9.45 9.29 2.99
N VAL A 258 -9.25 8.35 2.06
CA VAL A 258 -10.31 7.50 1.53
C VAL A 258 -10.25 6.15 2.26
N GLY A 259 -11.26 5.82 3.04
CA GLY A 259 -11.39 4.52 3.69
C GLY A 259 -12.11 3.53 2.79
N ALA A 260 -11.46 2.43 2.41
CA ALA A 260 -12.11 1.35 1.71
C ALA A 260 -12.88 0.45 2.71
N LEU A 261 -14.20 0.46 2.61
CA LEU A 261 -15.05 -0.48 3.34
C LEU A 261 -14.79 -1.90 2.83
N TRP A 262 -14.95 -2.91 3.68
CA TRP A 262 -14.61 -4.28 3.30
C TRP A 262 -15.80 -5.06 2.76
N TRP A 263 -15.58 -5.78 1.65
CA TRP A 263 -16.50 -6.81 1.20
C TRP A 263 -16.23 -8.11 1.97
N ASP A 264 -17.19 -8.54 2.79
CA ASP A 264 -17.13 -9.83 3.46
C ASP A 264 -17.39 -10.95 2.45
N ARG A 265 -16.37 -11.79 2.22
CA ARG A 265 -16.38 -12.87 1.22
C ARG A 265 -17.34 -14.01 1.55
N ASP A 266 -17.72 -14.16 2.82
CA ASP A 266 -18.65 -15.21 3.27
C ASP A 266 -20.12 -14.79 3.12
N ARG A 267 -20.36 -13.56 2.65
CA ARG A 267 -21.68 -12.96 2.47
C ARG A 267 -21.94 -12.60 1.01
N ASP A 268 -23.23 -12.52 0.67
CA ASP A 268 -23.68 -12.11 -0.66
C ASP A 268 -24.04 -10.61 -0.70
N ALA A 269 -24.75 -10.18 -1.75
CA ALA A 269 -25.23 -8.81 -1.94
C ALA A 269 -26.12 -8.27 -0.81
N SER A 270 -26.61 -9.12 0.12
CA SER A 270 -27.37 -8.67 1.28
C SER A 270 -26.59 -7.76 2.23
N GLN A 271 -25.25 -7.70 2.12
CA GLN A 271 -24.41 -6.79 2.90
C GLN A 271 -24.41 -5.33 2.39
N ILE A 272 -24.86 -5.08 1.16
CA ILE A 272 -24.79 -3.75 0.53
C ILE A 272 -25.48 -2.64 1.34
N PRO A 273 -26.69 -2.83 1.92
CA PRO A 273 -27.30 -1.82 2.78
C PRO A 273 -26.45 -1.43 3.99
N GLU A 274 -25.69 -2.38 4.55
CA GLU A 274 -24.75 -2.12 5.65
C GLU A 274 -23.58 -1.25 5.18
N LEU A 275 -23.02 -1.55 4.00
CA LEU A 275 -21.96 -0.75 3.39
C LEU A 275 -22.42 0.70 3.12
N VAL A 276 -23.65 0.89 2.64
CA VAL A 276 -24.25 2.22 2.45
C VAL A 276 -24.34 2.97 3.78
N ALA A 277 -24.83 2.32 4.84
CA ALA A 277 -24.92 2.93 6.18
C ALA A 277 -23.54 3.26 6.77
N LYS A 278 -22.54 2.40 6.56
CA LYS A 278 -21.15 2.65 6.95
C LYS A 278 -20.58 3.86 6.21
N ARG A 279 -20.76 3.97 4.89
CA ARG A 279 -20.34 5.14 4.11
C ARG A 279 -20.91 6.44 4.68
N GLU A 280 -22.20 6.47 5.01
CA GLU A 280 -22.86 7.65 5.59
C GLU A 280 -22.30 8.00 6.98
N THR A 281 -21.96 7.00 7.78
CA THR A 281 -21.43 7.17 9.14
C THR A 281 -19.97 7.63 9.15
N PHE A 282 -19.15 7.06 8.27
CA PHE A 282 -17.70 7.23 8.21
C PHE A 282 -17.25 8.20 7.11
N THR A 283 -18.13 9.11 6.68
CA THR A 283 -17.75 10.23 5.81
C THR A 283 -17.91 11.53 6.56
N VAL A 284 -16.80 12.11 7.02
CA VAL A 284 -16.78 13.36 7.80
C VAL A 284 -15.44 14.07 7.65
N GLY A 285 -15.48 15.40 7.47
CA GLY A 285 -14.27 16.21 7.39
C GLY A 285 -13.33 15.74 6.28
N ARG A 286 -12.16 15.23 6.66
CA ARG A 286 -11.13 14.71 5.75
C ARG A 286 -11.22 13.22 5.46
N LEU A 287 -12.17 12.50 6.06
CA LEU A 287 -12.41 11.09 5.82
C LEU A 287 -13.60 10.90 4.86
N ARG A 288 -13.43 10.04 3.85
CA ARG A 288 -14.51 9.58 2.96
C ARG A 288 -14.46 8.07 2.85
N CYS A 289 -15.62 7.40 2.86
CA CYS A 289 -15.70 5.93 2.70
C CYS A 289 -16.57 5.53 1.50
N ASP A 290 -16.20 6.01 0.32
CA ASP A 290 -16.86 5.74 -0.96
C ASP A 290 -16.24 4.58 -1.75
N SER A 291 -15.21 3.93 -1.20
CA SER A 291 -14.58 2.74 -1.78
C SER A 291 -14.99 1.46 -1.05
N VAL A 292 -15.07 0.36 -1.78
CA VAL A 292 -15.20 -1.00 -1.23
C VAL A 292 -14.01 -1.83 -1.70
N LYS A 293 -13.24 -2.39 -0.77
CA LYS A 293 -12.16 -3.35 -1.01
C LYS A 293 -12.76 -4.73 -1.24
N LEU A 294 -12.44 -5.35 -2.38
CA LEU A 294 -12.79 -6.72 -2.72
C LEU A 294 -11.49 -7.54 -2.83
N MET A 295 -11.30 -8.48 -1.93
CA MET A 295 -10.14 -9.38 -1.95
C MET A 295 -10.46 -10.61 -2.79
N LEU A 296 -9.82 -10.75 -3.96
CA LEU A 296 -10.17 -11.80 -4.93
C LEU A 296 -9.33 -13.07 -4.77
N ASP A 297 -8.08 -12.94 -4.33
CA ASP A 297 -7.12 -14.02 -4.17
C ASP A 297 -6.09 -13.72 -3.06
N GLY A 298 -5.11 -14.60 -2.86
CA GLY A 298 -3.99 -14.41 -1.92
C GLY A 298 -2.69 -13.99 -2.63
N VAL A 299 -1.56 -14.61 -2.28
CA VAL A 299 -0.21 -14.30 -2.79
C VAL A 299 0.43 -15.45 -3.57
N ALA A 300 1.39 -15.15 -4.45
CA ALA A 300 2.01 -16.16 -5.31
C ALA A 300 2.99 -17.04 -4.53
N GLU A 301 3.64 -16.47 -3.52
CA GLU A 301 4.70 -17.05 -2.68
C GLU A 301 4.22 -18.27 -1.87
N ASN A 302 2.94 -18.30 -1.52
CA ASN A 302 2.31 -19.42 -0.81
C ASN A 302 1.29 -20.19 -1.68
N PHE A 303 1.30 -19.91 -2.99
CA PHE A 303 0.49 -20.58 -4.01
C PHE A 303 -1.03 -20.37 -3.88
N THR A 304 -1.45 -19.23 -3.33
CA THR A 304 -2.87 -18.88 -3.15
C THR A 304 -3.37 -17.81 -4.12
N ALA A 305 -2.49 -17.03 -4.77
CA ALA A 305 -2.88 -16.13 -5.85
C ALA A 305 -3.51 -16.90 -7.03
N ALA A 306 -4.57 -16.36 -7.61
CA ALA A 306 -5.41 -17.02 -8.59
C ALA A 306 -4.78 -16.98 -9.98
N MET A 307 -4.23 -18.10 -10.44
CA MET A 307 -3.47 -18.20 -11.70
C MET A 307 -4.26 -18.89 -12.82
N THR A 308 -4.10 -18.48 -14.08
CA THR A 308 -4.71 -19.18 -15.23
C THR A 308 -3.99 -20.50 -15.52
N ALA A 309 -2.70 -20.59 -15.20
CA ALA A 309 -1.88 -21.79 -15.27
C ALA A 309 -1.61 -22.35 -13.87
N PRO A 310 -1.42 -23.69 -13.71
CA PRO A 310 -1.11 -24.26 -12.41
C PRO A 310 0.30 -23.87 -11.94
N TYR A 311 0.44 -23.74 -10.61
CA TYR A 311 1.73 -23.64 -9.95
C TYR A 311 2.56 -24.92 -10.16
N ARG A 312 3.87 -24.80 -10.07
CA ARG A 312 4.83 -25.90 -10.09
C ARG A 312 5.21 -26.32 -8.67
N ASP A 313 5.72 -27.52 -8.53
CA ASP A 313 6.33 -28.00 -7.29
C ASP A 313 7.86 -27.77 -7.28
N GLY A 314 8.54 -28.22 -6.23
CA GLY A 314 10.00 -28.11 -6.12
C GLY A 314 10.81 -28.91 -7.16
N CYS A 315 10.20 -29.82 -7.94
CA CYS A 315 10.87 -30.43 -9.11
C CYS A 315 10.69 -29.62 -10.39
N GLY A 316 9.97 -28.49 -10.32
CA GLY A 316 9.55 -27.70 -11.48
C GLY A 316 8.43 -28.38 -12.26
N CYS A 317 7.76 -29.37 -11.67
CA CYS A 317 6.70 -30.15 -12.31
C CYS A 317 5.36 -29.45 -12.08
N ALA A 318 4.51 -29.36 -13.11
CA ALA A 318 3.19 -28.72 -12.97
C ALA A 318 2.31 -29.49 -11.98
N THR A 319 1.69 -28.77 -11.05
CA THR A 319 0.73 -29.32 -10.09
C THR A 319 -0.70 -29.20 -10.63
N THR A 320 -1.69 -29.46 -9.78
CA THR A 320 -3.10 -29.12 -10.05
C THR A 320 -3.55 -27.84 -9.35
N ASN A 321 -2.68 -27.21 -8.55
CA ASN A 321 -3.03 -26.01 -7.80
C ASN A 321 -2.97 -24.79 -8.72
N THR A 322 -4.07 -24.04 -8.81
CA THR A 322 -4.17 -22.77 -9.55
C THR A 322 -4.46 -21.60 -8.62
N GLY A 323 -4.25 -21.74 -7.31
CA GLY A 323 -4.62 -20.77 -6.29
C GLY A 323 -6.12 -20.65 -6.06
N LEU A 324 -6.49 -19.73 -5.16
CA LEU A 324 -7.82 -19.61 -4.57
C LEU A 324 -8.58 -18.43 -5.18
N SER A 325 -9.90 -18.59 -5.32
CA SER A 325 -10.81 -17.47 -5.59
C SER A 325 -11.62 -17.23 -4.32
N PHE A 326 -11.32 -16.13 -3.61
CA PHE A 326 -11.96 -15.80 -2.34
C PHE A 326 -13.39 -15.33 -2.52
N ILE A 327 -13.72 -14.70 -3.64
CA ILE A 327 -15.08 -14.38 -4.05
C ILE A 327 -15.43 -15.23 -5.27
N ASP A 328 -16.63 -15.80 -5.32
CA ASP A 328 -17.09 -16.58 -6.48
C ASP A 328 -17.06 -15.70 -7.74
N PRO A 329 -16.23 -16.04 -8.76
CA PRO A 329 -16.10 -15.24 -9.98
C PRO A 329 -17.41 -15.15 -10.78
N LYS A 330 -18.36 -16.06 -10.55
CA LYS A 330 -19.70 -15.96 -11.17
C LYS A 330 -20.60 -14.94 -10.50
N ALA A 331 -20.42 -14.71 -9.20
CA ALA A 331 -21.22 -13.76 -8.42
C ALA A 331 -20.61 -12.35 -8.41
N LEU A 332 -19.28 -12.26 -8.54
CA LEU A 332 -18.53 -11.00 -8.51
C LEU A 332 -19.08 -9.93 -9.49
N PRO A 333 -19.45 -10.23 -10.75
CA PRO A 333 -20.03 -9.24 -11.67
C PRO A 333 -21.32 -8.59 -11.15
N ASP A 334 -22.18 -9.36 -10.48
CA ASP A 334 -23.43 -8.84 -9.91
C ASP A 334 -23.15 -7.90 -8.73
N TYR A 335 -22.18 -8.27 -7.88
CA TYR A 335 -21.79 -7.46 -6.72
C TYR A 335 -21.18 -6.13 -7.16
N VAL A 336 -20.24 -6.16 -8.09
CA VAL A 336 -19.59 -4.94 -8.61
C VAL A 336 -20.58 -4.07 -9.36
N THR A 337 -21.50 -4.66 -10.13
CA THR A 337 -22.57 -3.91 -10.82
C THR A 337 -23.49 -3.19 -9.83
N ALA A 338 -23.86 -3.84 -8.72
CA ALA A 338 -24.70 -3.24 -7.68
C ALA A 338 -23.98 -2.11 -6.93
N LEU A 339 -22.69 -2.30 -6.60
CA LEU A 339 -21.85 -1.29 -5.96
C LEU A 339 -21.65 -0.05 -6.86
N ASP A 340 -21.33 -0.27 -8.15
CA ASP A 340 -21.14 0.79 -9.14
C ASP A 340 -22.44 1.62 -9.35
N ALA A 341 -23.60 0.99 -9.36
CA ALA A 341 -24.90 1.66 -9.44
C ALA A 341 -25.14 2.62 -8.26
N LEU A 342 -24.59 2.29 -7.09
CA LEU A 342 -24.62 3.10 -5.86
C LEU A 342 -23.48 4.11 -5.74
N GLY A 343 -22.62 4.19 -6.77
CA GLY A 343 -21.48 5.11 -6.83
C GLY A 343 -20.33 4.72 -5.92
N PHE A 344 -20.23 3.45 -5.49
CA PHE A 344 -19.02 2.98 -4.83
C PHE A 344 -17.90 2.77 -5.85
N GLN A 345 -16.67 3.12 -5.45
CA GLN A 345 -15.47 2.69 -6.15
C GLN A 345 -15.15 1.25 -5.75
N ALA A 346 -14.99 0.38 -6.74
CA ALA A 346 -14.46 -0.96 -6.50
C ALA A 346 -12.92 -0.90 -6.48
N HIS A 347 -12.34 -1.28 -5.34
CA HIS A 347 -10.90 -1.43 -5.14
C HIS A 347 -10.60 -2.93 -5.02
N PHE A 348 -9.93 -3.52 -6.00
CA PHE A 348 -9.66 -4.96 -6.01
C PHE A 348 -8.25 -5.24 -5.52
N HIS A 349 -8.10 -6.24 -4.67
CA HIS A 349 -6.84 -6.99 -4.54
C HIS A 349 -6.86 -8.10 -5.59
N ALA A 350 -5.89 -8.09 -6.50
CA ALA A 350 -5.76 -9.06 -7.58
C ALA A 350 -4.27 -9.26 -7.92
N LEU A 351 -3.65 -10.31 -7.38
CA LEU A 351 -2.25 -10.62 -7.67
C LEU A 351 -2.11 -11.53 -8.90
N GLY A 352 -2.88 -12.62 -8.93
CA GLY A 352 -2.82 -13.60 -9.99
C GLY A 352 -3.58 -13.17 -11.24
N ASP A 353 -3.13 -13.64 -12.40
CA ASP A 353 -3.68 -13.23 -13.70
C ASP A 353 -5.14 -13.65 -13.90
N ARG A 354 -5.61 -14.71 -13.23
CA ARG A 354 -7.04 -15.07 -13.20
C ARG A 354 -7.85 -14.07 -12.36
N ALA A 355 -7.35 -13.66 -11.19
CA ALA A 355 -8.03 -12.65 -10.38
C ALA A 355 -8.13 -11.30 -11.10
N VAL A 356 -7.08 -10.90 -11.84
CA VAL A 356 -7.10 -9.69 -12.67
C VAL A 356 -8.18 -9.78 -13.75
N ARG A 357 -8.28 -10.93 -14.43
CA ARG A 357 -9.32 -11.18 -15.43
C ARG A 357 -10.73 -11.12 -14.82
N ASP A 358 -10.94 -11.78 -13.68
CA ASP A 358 -12.22 -11.81 -12.99
C ASP A 358 -12.65 -10.39 -12.54
N ALA A 359 -11.73 -9.58 -12.03
CA ALA A 359 -11.97 -8.18 -11.70
C ALA A 359 -12.38 -7.35 -12.93
N LEU A 360 -11.66 -7.49 -14.05
CA LEU A 360 -11.96 -6.77 -15.29
C LEU A 360 -13.28 -7.24 -15.91
N ASP A 361 -13.63 -8.51 -15.80
CA ASP A 361 -14.93 -9.06 -16.21
C ASP A 361 -16.07 -8.43 -15.38
N ALA A 362 -15.87 -8.27 -14.06
CA ALA A 362 -16.83 -7.64 -13.18
C ALA A 362 -17.01 -6.13 -13.49
N VAL A 363 -15.91 -5.41 -13.77
CA VAL A 363 -15.98 -4.01 -14.23
C VAL A 363 -16.69 -3.93 -15.59
N ALA A 364 -16.40 -4.83 -16.52
CA ALA A 364 -17.07 -4.86 -17.83
C ALA A 364 -18.58 -5.08 -17.70
N ALA A 365 -19.02 -5.97 -16.81
CA ALA A 365 -20.43 -6.18 -16.51
C ALA A 365 -21.10 -4.92 -15.94
N ALA A 366 -20.45 -4.26 -14.97
CA ALA A 366 -20.94 -3.01 -14.41
C ALA A 366 -21.08 -1.91 -15.47
N ARG A 367 -20.09 -1.78 -16.37
CA ARG A 367 -20.14 -0.83 -17.49
C ARG A 367 -21.25 -1.16 -18.50
N ALA A 368 -21.49 -2.44 -18.78
CA ALA A 368 -22.57 -2.87 -19.66
C ALA A 368 -23.96 -2.56 -19.06
N ALA A 369 -24.13 -2.73 -17.74
CA ALA A 369 -25.39 -2.50 -17.06
C ALA A 369 -25.66 -1.01 -16.75
N ASN A 370 -24.65 -0.27 -16.27
CA ASN A 370 -24.80 1.07 -15.73
C ASN A 370 -24.19 2.18 -16.60
N GLY A 371 -23.43 1.83 -17.64
CA GLY A 371 -22.62 2.76 -18.42
C GLY A 371 -21.31 3.16 -17.74
N PHE A 372 -20.56 4.06 -18.38
CA PHE A 372 -19.38 4.66 -17.76
C PHE A 372 -19.79 5.67 -16.70
N ARG A 373 -19.58 5.31 -15.43
CA ARG A 373 -19.75 6.18 -14.27
C ARG A 373 -18.38 6.64 -13.77
N ASP A 374 -18.34 7.77 -13.09
CA ASP A 374 -17.13 8.25 -12.41
C ASP A 374 -16.94 7.50 -11.07
N THR A 375 -16.78 6.18 -11.14
CA THR A 375 -16.51 5.29 -9.99
C THR A 375 -15.05 4.88 -9.90
N ARG A 376 -14.24 5.20 -10.92
CA ARG A 376 -12.78 5.03 -10.97
C ARG A 376 -12.29 3.69 -10.37
N PRO A 377 -12.80 2.53 -10.84
CA PRO A 377 -12.41 1.24 -10.29
C PRO A 377 -10.91 1.02 -10.48
N HIS A 378 -10.27 0.36 -9.52
CA HIS A 378 -8.83 0.11 -9.59
C HIS A 378 -8.45 -1.23 -9.00
N LEU A 379 -7.40 -1.81 -9.56
CA LEU A 379 -6.87 -3.11 -9.17
C LEU A 379 -5.46 -2.89 -8.64
N ALA A 380 -5.23 -3.34 -7.41
CA ALA A 380 -3.94 -3.30 -6.74
C ALA A 380 -3.11 -4.56 -7.00
N HIS A 381 -1.81 -4.41 -6.76
CA HIS A 381 -0.74 -5.38 -6.83
C HIS A 381 -0.34 -5.73 -8.25
N LEU A 382 -1.24 -6.36 -9.00
CA LEU A 382 -1.00 -6.71 -10.41
C LEU A 382 0.32 -7.46 -10.60
N GLN A 383 0.62 -8.39 -9.68
CA GLN A 383 1.86 -9.15 -9.70
C GLN A 383 1.98 -9.94 -10.99
N VAL A 384 0.94 -10.64 -11.43
CA VAL A 384 0.89 -11.28 -12.75
C VAL A 384 -0.33 -10.80 -13.51
N VAL A 385 -0.12 -10.29 -14.73
CA VAL A 385 -1.22 -9.87 -15.61
C VAL A 385 -1.09 -10.58 -16.95
N HIS A 386 -2.14 -11.28 -17.35
CA HIS A 386 -2.15 -11.93 -18.66
C HIS A 386 -2.12 -10.86 -19.76
N PRO A 387 -1.33 -11.04 -20.84
CA PRO A 387 -1.19 -10.04 -21.91
C PRO A 387 -2.52 -9.59 -22.54
N ASP A 388 -3.46 -10.51 -22.72
CA ASP A 388 -4.80 -10.21 -23.25
C ASP A 388 -5.62 -9.26 -22.35
N ASP A 389 -5.29 -9.17 -21.06
CA ASP A 389 -5.99 -8.35 -20.08
C ASP A 389 -5.39 -6.93 -19.95
N VAL A 390 -4.15 -6.71 -20.43
CA VAL A 390 -3.48 -5.39 -20.38
C VAL A 390 -4.27 -4.28 -21.09
N PRO A 391 -4.76 -4.45 -22.34
CA PRO A 391 -5.53 -3.40 -23.02
C PRO A 391 -6.85 -3.06 -22.33
N ARG A 392 -7.42 -4.03 -21.59
CA ARG A 392 -8.75 -3.91 -20.98
C ARG A 392 -8.80 -2.85 -19.90
N PHE A 393 -7.69 -2.54 -19.22
CA PHE A 393 -7.63 -1.43 -18.25
C PHE A 393 -8.07 -0.11 -18.90
N ARG A 394 -7.52 0.22 -20.07
CA ARG A 394 -7.88 1.43 -20.83
C ARG A 394 -9.31 1.37 -21.35
N GLU A 395 -9.73 0.22 -21.87
CA GLU A 395 -11.07 0.02 -22.45
C GLU A 395 -12.17 0.19 -21.42
N LEU A 396 -11.96 -0.32 -20.20
CA LEU A 396 -12.94 -0.32 -19.12
C LEU A 396 -12.85 0.91 -18.22
N GLY A 397 -11.78 1.70 -18.35
CA GLY A 397 -11.50 2.83 -17.46
C GLY A 397 -11.12 2.38 -16.06
N ALA A 398 -10.50 1.20 -15.93
CA ALA A 398 -9.93 0.72 -14.68
C ALA A 398 -8.50 1.25 -14.53
N SER A 399 -8.14 1.65 -13.31
CA SER A 399 -6.78 2.08 -13.00
C SER A 399 -5.93 0.89 -12.53
N ALA A 400 -4.66 0.88 -12.94
CA ALA A 400 -3.65 0.00 -12.39
C ALA A 400 -3.01 0.69 -11.17
N ASN A 401 -3.21 0.13 -9.98
CA ASN A 401 -2.66 0.63 -8.74
C ASN A 401 -1.39 -0.17 -8.40
N LEU A 402 -0.23 0.49 -8.50
CA LEU A 402 1.08 -0.16 -8.53
C LEU A 402 1.77 -0.13 -7.16
N GLN A 403 2.13 -1.30 -6.64
CA GLN A 403 3.06 -1.48 -5.51
C GLN A 403 4.47 -1.70 -6.08
N ALA A 404 5.03 -0.65 -6.66
CA ALA A 404 6.21 -0.77 -7.51
C ALA A 404 7.46 -1.29 -6.79
N TYR A 405 7.53 -1.17 -5.47
CA TYR A 405 8.66 -1.66 -4.67
C TYR A 405 8.88 -3.17 -4.82
N TRP A 406 7.82 -3.94 -5.11
CA TRP A 406 7.88 -5.40 -5.24
C TRP A 406 8.45 -5.87 -6.59
N ALA A 407 8.60 -4.95 -7.55
CA ALA A 407 8.93 -5.28 -8.93
C ALA A 407 10.45 -5.35 -9.19
N SER A 408 11.14 -6.15 -8.39
CA SER A 408 12.60 -6.30 -8.37
C SER A 408 13.01 -7.77 -8.22
N HIS A 409 14.28 -8.05 -8.47
CA HIS A 409 14.89 -9.32 -8.06
C HIS A 409 15.27 -9.22 -6.58
N GLU A 410 14.81 -10.19 -5.80
CA GLU A 410 15.16 -10.42 -4.39
C GLU A 410 14.96 -11.93 -4.08
N PRO A 411 15.48 -12.46 -2.95
CA PRO A 411 15.32 -13.88 -2.63
C PRO A 411 13.86 -14.36 -2.61
N GLN A 412 12.90 -13.57 -2.10
CA GLN A 412 11.48 -13.94 -2.17
C GLN A 412 11.03 -14.15 -3.63
N MET A 413 11.33 -13.21 -4.52
CA MET A 413 11.00 -13.31 -5.93
C MET A 413 11.71 -14.49 -6.63
N ASP A 414 13.02 -14.63 -6.42
CA ASP A 414 13.87 -15.57 -7.17
C ASP A 414 13.82 -17.01 -6.63
N GLU A 415 13.57 -17.19 -5.34
CA GLU A 415 13.58 -18.50 -4.67
C GLU A 415 12.18 -19.01 -4.33
N LEU A 416 11.23 -18.13 -4.00
CA LEU A 416 9.89 -18.51 -3.52
C LEU A 416 8.77 -18.29 -4.56
N THR A 417 9.00 -17.45 -5.58
CA THR A 417 7.96 -17.11 -6.57
C THR A 417 8.28 -17.66 -7.96
N ILE A 418 9.30 -17.15 -8.65
CA ILE A 418 9.60 -17.48 -10.07
C ILE A 418 9.70 -18.99 -10.33
N PRO A 419 10.40 -19.81 -9.52
CA PRO A 419 10.56 -21.23 -9.79
C PRO A 419 9.25 -22.02 -9.77
N PHE A 420 8.24 -21.49 -9.08
CA PHE A 420 6.95 -22.13 -8.86
C PHE A 420 5.85 -21.61 -9.78
N LEU A 421 6.10 -20.57 -10.56
CA LEU A 421 5.18 -20.12 -11.60
C LEU A 421 5.36 -20.92 -12.89
N ASP A 422 4.32 -20.94 -13.73
CA ASP A 422 4.53 -21.37 -15.11
C ASP A 422 5.50 -20.38 -15.81
N PRO A 423 6.52 -20.84 -16.56
CA PRO A 423 7.47 -19.97 -17.24
C PRO A 423 6.83 -18.94 -18.17
N ALA A 424 5.66 -19.25 -18.76
CA ALA A 424 4.94 -18.27 -19.57
C ALA A 424 4.30 -17.17 -18.71
N ALA A 425 3.84 -17.49 -17.49
CA ALA A 425 3.30 -16.50 -16.56
C ALA A 425 4.41 -15.68 -15.87
N ALA A 426 5.54 -16.32 -15.53
CA ALA A 426 6.65 -15.71 -14.79
C ALA A 426 7.25 -14.48 -15.49
N VAL A 427 7.18 -14.41 -16.83
CA VAL A 427 7.68 -13.28 -17.63
C VAL A 427 6.68 -12.12 -17.78
N HIS A 428 5.48 -12.25 -17.20
CA HIS A 428 4.42 -11.23 -17.23
C HIS A 428 4.20 -10.59 -15.86
N GLN A 429 5.25 -10.55 -15.04
CA GLN A 429 5.18 -9.98 -13.70
C GLN A 429 5.34 -8.46 -13.70
N TYR A 430 4.49 -7.78 -12.91
CA TYR A 430 4.47 -6.33 -12.75
C TYR A 430 4.64 -5.56 -14.09
N PRO A 431 3.74 -5.76 -15.09
CA PRO A 431 3.93 -5.26 -16.45
C PRO A 431 3.55 -3.77 -16.59
N PHE A 432 4.19 -2.92 -15.77
CA PHE A 432 3.88 -1.50 -15.67
C PHE A 432 4.10 -0.76 -16.99
N GLY A 433 5.19 -1.07 -17.69
CA GLY A 433 5.49 -0.50 -19.00
C GLY A 433 4.44 -0.86 -20.06
N ASP A 434 3.96 -2.10 -20.07
CA ASP A 434 2.88 -2.51 -20.98
C ASP A 434 1.54 -1.84 -20.64
N LEU A 435 1.19 -1.75 -19.36
CA LEU A 435 -0.01 -1.04 -18.90
C LEU A 435 0.03 0.44 -19.33
N LEU A 436 1.18 1.11 -19.15
CA LEU A 436 1.39 2.48 -19.62
C LEU A 436 1.21 2.58 -21.14
N ARG A 437 1.87 1.70 -21.92
CA ARG A 437 1.82 1.71 -23.39
C ARG A 437 0.42 1.44 -23.92
N ALA A 438 -0.38 0.64 -23.22
CA ALA A 438 -1.79 0.40 -23.53
C ALA A 438 -2.70 1.59 -23.16
N GLY A 439 -2.18 2.59 -22.45
CA GLY A 439 -2.90 3.78 -22.02
C GLY A 439 -3.69 3.59 -20.73
N ALA A 440 -3.39 2.56 -19.93
CA ALA A 440 -3.99 2.42 -18.61
C ALA A 440 -3.69 3.65 -17.74
N HIS A 441 -4.65 4.03 -16.91
CA HIS A 441 -4.40 5.03 -15.89
C HIS A 441 -3.60 4.37 -14.76
N LEU A 442 -2.47 4.98 -14.37
CA LEU A 442 -1.60 4.47 -13.32
C LEU A 442 -1.81 5.26 -12.02
N ALA A 443 -2.03 4.55 -10.92
CA ALA A 443 -1.93 5.06 -9.56
C ALA A 443 -0.86 4.22 -8.83
N ALA A 444 -0.39 4.67 -7.66
CA ALA A 444 0.61 3.93 -6.91
C ALA A 444 0.34 3.96 -5.41
N GLY A 445 0.73 2.89 -4.72
CA GLY A 445 0.61 2.74 -3.28
C GLY A 445 1.73 1.88 -2.71
N SER A 446 1.91 1.92 -1.39
CA SER A 446 2.99 1.19 -0.71
C SER A 446 2.59 -0.18 -0.18
N ASP A 447 1.31 -0.37 0.06
CA ASP A 447 0.76 -1.46 0.87
C ASP A 447 1.38 -1.52 2.28
N TRP A 448 1.88 -0.39 2.81
CA TRP A 448 2.48 -0.34 4.14
C TRP A 448 1.46 -0.78 5.21
N PRO A 449 1.83 -1.67 6.15
CA PRO A 449 3.18 -2.08 6.53
C PRO A 449 3.81 -3.29 5.82
N VAL A 450 3.23 -3.78 4.72
CA VAL A 450 3.82 -4.90 3.97
C VAL A 450 5.22 -4.57 3.45
N THR A 451 5.34 -3.39 2.83
CA THR A 451 6.62 -2.81 2.43
C THR A 451 6.76 -1.37 2.90
N THR A 452 7.94 -0.78 2.68
CA THR A 452 8.22 0.61 3.07
C THR A 452 7.15 1.57 2.53
N PRO A 453 6.69 2.55 3.34
CA PRO A 453 5.77 3.57 2.88
C PRO A 453 6.47 4.68 2.07
N ASP A 454 7.78 4.59 1.82
CA ASP A 454 8.54 5.63 1.13
C ASP A 454 8.28 5.61 -0.39
N PRO A 455 7.61 6.62 -0.95
CA PRO A 455 7.34 6.67 -2.40
C PRO A 455 8.62 6.76 -3.22
N ILE A 456 9.71 7.34 -2.71
CA ILE A 456 10.97 7.49 -3.45
C ILE A 456 11.61 6.13 -3.71
N GLU A 457 11.55 5.22 -2.74
CA GLU A 457 12.05 3.86 -2.91
C GLU A 457 11.24 3.10 -3.97
N ALA A 458 9.91 3.17 -3.91
CA ALA A 458 9.05 2.54 -4.90
C ALA A 458 9.20 3.15 -6.31
N ILE A 459 9.36 4.48 -6.40
CA ILE A 459 9.65 5.18 -7.67
C ILE A 459 11.00 4.75 -8.22
N HIS A 460 12.02 4.59 -7.38
CA HIS A 460 13.32 4.08 -7.81
C HIS A 460 13.18 2.69 -8.44
N VAL A 461 12.42 1.77 -7.83
CA VAL A 461 12.16 0.44 -8.39
C VAL A 461 11.33 0.53 -9.67
N ALA A 462 10.32 1.39 -9.75
CA ALA A 462 9.53 1.58 -10.97
C ALA A 462 10.41 1.98 -12.18
N VAL A 463 11.44 2.80 -11.94
CA VAL A 463 12.34 3.31 -12.99
C VAL A 463 13.48 2.34 -13.29
N ASN A 464 14.09 1.73 -12.27
CA ASN A 464 15.31 0.93 -12.43
C ASN A 464 15.06 -0.58 -12.42
N ARG A 465 13.87 -1.02 -12.00
CA ARG A 465 13.50 -2.42 -11.78
C ARG A 465 14.42 -3.16 -10.81
N ALA A 466 15.03 -2.42 -9.88
CA ALA A 466 15.92 -2.92 -8.85
C ALA A 466 15.83 -1.99 -7.64
N HIS A 467 16.09 -2.50 -6.44
CA HIS A 467 16.20 -1.68 -5.24
C HIS A 467 17.46 -0.80 -5.29
N HIS A 468 17.39 0.36 -4.64
CA HIS A 468 18.52 1.28 -4.57
C HIS A 468 19.69 0.64 -3.82
N GLY A 469 20.87 0.64 -4.46
CA GLY A 469 22.08 0.01 -3.92
C GLY A 469 22.12 -1.52 -4.04
N SER A 470 21.14 -2.14 -4.70
CA SER A 470 21.14 -3.57 -5.00
C SER A 470 22.12 -3.92 -6.12
N ASP A 471 22.79 -5.07 -5.99
CA ASP A 471 23.65 -5.66 -7.03
C ASP A 471 22.87 -6.59 -7.98
N TYR A 472 21.57 -6.81 -7.74
CA TYR A 472 20.72 -7.62 -8.61
C TYR A 472 20.49 -6.93 -9.97
N PRO A 473 20.37 -7.69 -11.07
CA PRO A 473 20.02 -7.11 -12.37
C PRO A 473 18.59 -6.53 -12.35
N PRO A 474 18.23 -5.65 -13.30
CA PRO A 474 16.86 -5.15 -13.44
C PRO A 474 15.85 -6.29 -13.70
N PHE A 475 14.77 -6.32 -12.91
CA PHE A 475 13.69 -7.30 -13.02
C PHE A 475 12.78 -7.05 -14.22
N LEU A 476 12.75 -8.00 -15.15
CA LEU A 476 12.00 -7.95 -16.41
C LEU A 476 12.18 -6.61 -17.16
N PRO A 477 13.37 -6.40 -17.78
CA PRO A 477 13.66 -5.18 -18.54
C PRO A 477 12.62 -4.87 -19.63
N GLY A 478 12.27 -3.59 -19.80
CA GLY A 478 11.20 -3.13 -20.71
C GLY A 478 9.85 -2.89 -20.04
N GLN A 479 9.72 -3.24 -18.75
CA GLN A 479 8.60 -2.86 -17.88
C GLN A 479 8.90 -1.64 -17.00
N GLU A 480 10.04 -0.97 -17.23
CA GLU A 480 10.40 0.29 -16.55
C GLU A 480 9.48 1.45 -16.95
N LEU A 481 9.29 2.37 -16.01
CA LEU A 481 8.63 3.66 -16.21
C LEU A 481 9.69 4.77 -16.24
N ASP A 482 9.42 5.86 -16.95
CA ASP A 482 10.22 7.07 -16.74
C ASP A 482 9.88 7.74 -15.39
N LEU A 483 10.83 8.54 -14.87
CA LEU A 483 10.69 9.21 -13.58
C LEU A 483 9.45 10.12 -13.50
N ALA A 484 9.12 10.83 -14.59
CA ALA A 484 7.96 11.71 -14.60
C ALA A 484 6.64 10.91 -14.48
N THR A 485 6.57 9.76 -15.14
CA THR A 485 5.42 8.84 -15.09
C THR A 485 5.28 8.23 -13.70
N ALA A 486 6.39 7.75 -13.10
CA ALA A 486 6.37 7.20 -11.75
C ALA A 486 5.98 8.24 -10.68
N LEU A 487 6.53 9.45 -10.77
CA LEU A 487 6.10 10.58 -9.91
C LEU A 487 4.63 10.92 -10.12
N THR A 488 4.14 10.91 -11.37
CA THR A 488 2.72 11.18 -11.69
C THR A 488 1.81 10.12 -11.07
N ALA A 489 2.18 8.84 -11.14
CA ALA A 489 1.41 7.75 -10.53
C ALA A 489 1.22 7.96 -9.01
N TYR A 490 2.28 8.33 -8.28
CA TYR A 490 2.23 8.64 -6.84
C TYR A 490 1.65 10.03 -6.51
N THR A 491 1.27 10.85 -7.49
CA THR A 491 0.71 12.19 -7.25
C THR A 491 -0.65 12.33 -7.91
N ALA A 492 -0.71 12.78 -9.17
CA ALA A 492 -1.95 12.98 -9.90
C ALA A 492 -2.73 11.68 -10.11
N GLY A 493 -2.03 10.56 -10.32
CA GLY A 493 -2.62 9.24 -10.50
C GLY A 493 -3.34 8.76 -9.25
N SER A 494 -2.65 8.72 -8.12
CA SER A 494 -3.27 8.39 -6.83
C SER A 494 -4.34 9.40 -6.40
N ALA A 495 -4.18 10.70 -6.73
CA ALA A 495 -5.23 11.69 -6.51
C ALA A 495 -6.49 11.44 -7.34
N PHE A 496 -6.36 10.92 -8.56
CA PHE A 496 -7.49 10.53 -9.39
C PHE A 496 -8.27 9.38 -8.74
N VAL A 497 -7.64 8.29 -8.32
CA VAL A 497 -8.38 7.20 -7.65
C VAL A 497 -8.95 7.63 -6.31
N ASN A 498 -8.33 8.57 -5.60
CA ASN A 498 -8.86 9.12 -4.34
C ASN A 498 -9.98 10.16 -4.51
N HIS A 499 -10.41 10.47 -5.75
CA HIS A 499 -11.39 11.54 -6.04
C HIS A 499 -10.96 12.92 -5.49
N LEU A 500 -9.67 13.21 -5.54
CA LEU A 500 -9.06 14.47 -5.08
C LEU A 500 -8.60 15.31 -6.28
N ASP A 501 -9.54 15.67 -7.16
CA ASP A 501 -9.29 16.38 -8.43
C ASP A 501 -8.68 17.79 -8.27
N ASP A 502 -8.70 18.35 -7.05
CA ASP A 502 -8.04 19.60 -6.70
C ASP A 502 -6.68 19.42 -5.98
N ARG A 503 -6.11 18.20 -5.99
CA ARG A 503 -4.79 17.83 -5.44
C ARG A 503 -3.99 17.02 -6.46
N GLY A 504 -2.77 16.61 -6.10
CA GLY A 504 -1.90 15.76 -6.95
C GLY A 504 -1.26 16.45 -8.17
N VAL A 505 -1.63 17.71 -8.45
CA VAL A 505 -1.09 18.53 -9.54
C VAL A 505 -0.80 19.94 -9.03
N ILE A 506 0.37 20.50 -9.33
CA ILE A 506 0.69 21.91 -9.03
C ILE A 506 0.08 22.79 -10.12
N ARG A 507 -1.14 23.28 -9.85
CA ARG A 507 -1.90 24.15 -10.75
C ARG A 507 -2.65 25.21 -9.95
N ALA A 508 -2.77 26.42 -10.49
CA ALA A 508 -3.56 27.48 -9.87
C ALA A 508 -4.99 27.00 -9.53
N GLY A 509 -5.43 27.29 -8.31
CA GLY A 509 -6.72 26.85 -7.74
C GLY A 509 -6.65 25.52 -6.97
N ASN A 510 -5.69 24.65 -7.28
CA ASN A 510 -5.50 23.39 -6.54
C ASN A 510 -5.01 23.67 -5.11
N VAL A 511 -5.24 22.73 -4.20
CA VAL A 511 -4.74 22.77 -2.83
C VAL A 511 -3.21 22.67 -2.84
N ALA A 512 -2.56 23.41 -1.94
CA ALA A 512 -1.12 23.41 -1.77
C ALA A 512 -0.64 22.25 -0.88
N ASP A 513 -0.94 21.03 -1.29
CA ASP A 513 -0.26 19.84 -0.81
C ASP A 513 1.04 19.67 -1.60
N LEU A 514 2.17 19.89 -0.94
CA LEU A 514 3.46 20.05 -1.61
C LEU A 514 4.56 19.32 -0.84
N VAL A 515 5.54 18.83 -1.58
CA VAL A 515 6.76 18.22 -1.02
C VAL A 515 7.98 18.91 -1.60
N VAL A 516 8.99 19.08 -0.76
CA VAL A 516 10.33 19.48 -1.17
C VAL A 516 11.26 18.30 -0.93
N LEU A 517 11.90 17.80 -1.98
CA LEU A 517 12.97 16.80 -1.84
C LEU A 517 14.30 17.49 -1.53
N ASP A 518 15.23 16.79 -0.89
CA ASP A 518 16.56 17.30 -0.53
C ASP A 518 17.45 17.58 -1.77
N ARG A 519 17.11 17.00 -2.93
CA ARG A 519 17.77 17.11 -4.23
C ARG A 519 16.78 17.01 -5.40
N ASP A 520 17.25 17.31 -6.62
CA ASP A 520 16.48 17.12 -7.85
C ASP A 520 16.80 15.75 -8.50
N PRO A 521 15.93 14.74 -8.42
CA PRO A 521 16.16 13.44 -9.05
C PRO A 521 16.19 13.49 -10.58
N PHE A 522 15.73 14.58 -11.22
CA PHE A 522 15.90 14.78 -12.67
C PHE A 522 17.30 15.25 -13.07
N ALA A 523 18.14 15.64 -12.11
CA ALA A 523 19.48 16.19 -12.35
C ALA A 523 20.61 15.14 -12.24
N ALA A 524 20.30 13.92 -11.80
CA ALA A 524 21.24 12.83 -11.59
C ALA A 524 20.85 11.58 -12.41
N PRO A 525 21.75 10.59 -12.58
CA PRO A 525 21.39 9.30 -13.17
C PRO A 525 20.24 8.61 -12.43
N ALA A 526 19.43 7.82 -13.14
CA ALA A 526 18.27 7.12 -12.57
C ALA A 526 18.63 6.22 -11.37
N ALA A 527 19.84 5.67 -11.34
CA ALA A 527 20.35 4.87 -10.24
C ALA A 527 20.47 5.65 -8.91
N GLU A 528 20.50 6.99 -8.95
CA GLU A 528 20.59 7.84 -7.76
C GLU A 528 19.22 8.33 -7.26
N ILE A 529 18.11 7.96 -7.91
CA ILE A 529 16.76 8.38 -7.50
C ILE A 529 16.48 8.02 -6.03
N GLY A 530 16.86 6.81 -5.61
CA GLY A 530 16.65 6.30 -4.25
C GLY A 530 17.52 6.96 -3.18
N ALA A 531 18.42 7.88 -3.56
CA ALA A 531 19.20 8.68 -2.62
C ALA A 531 18.51 10.00 -2.24
N ALA A 532 17.41 10.36 -2.91
CA ALA A 532 16.61 11.53 -2.53
C ALA A 532 15.82 11.24 -1.25
N SER A 533 15.61 12.27 -0.44
CA SER A 533 14.77 12.20 0.76
C SER A 533 13.86 13.42 0.86
N VAL A 534 12.77 13.29 1.60
CA VAL A 534 11.86 14.43 1.84
C VAL A 534 12.50 15.39 2.83
N ALA A 535 12.61 16.66 2.43
CA ALA A 535 13.10 17.74 3.28
C ALA A 535 11.96 18.49 3.98
N ARG A 536 10.82 18.67 3.30
CA ARG A 536 9.62 19.31 3.86
C ARG A 536 8.35 18.77 3.21
N THR A 537 7.28 18.74 3.99
CA THR A 537 5.94 18.36 3.53
C THR A 537 4.93 19.40 3.99
N TYR A 538 4.01 19.75 3.10
CA TYR A 538 2.96 20.74 3.32
C TYR A 538 1.60 20.12 3.05
N VAL A 539 0.63 20.37 3.94
CA VAL A 539 -0.79 20.05 3.73
C VAL A 539 -1.58 21.35 3.81
N ASP A 540 -2.36 21.64 2.78
CA ASP A 540 -3.08 22.92 2.62
C ASP A 540 -2.15 24.14 2.85
N GLY A 541 -0.93 24.08 2.32
CA GLY A 541 0.09 25.12 2.49
C GLY A 541 0.65 25.26 3.91
N GLN A 542 0.33 24.36 4.84
CA GLN A 542 0.88 24.35 6.20
C GLN A 542 1.94 23.27 6.33
N VAL A 543 3.08 23.61 6.94
CA VAL A 543 4.14 22.62 7.21
C VAL A 543 3.60 21.53 8.15
N VAL A 544 3.68 20.28 7.70
CA VAL A 544 3.41 19.08 8.52
C VAL A 544 4.70 18.36 8.92
N TYR A 545 5.78 18.55 8.15
CA TYR A 545 7.08 17.95 8.41
C TYR A 545 8.21 18.83 7.87
N ALA A 546 9.33 18.85 8.59
CA ALA A 546 10.60 19.41 8.17
C ALA A 546 11.76 18.60 8.81
N ALA A 547 12.71 18.16 7.99
CA ALA A 547 13.85 17.32 8.39
C ALA A 547 14.92 18.03 9.23
#